data_AF-A0A0S7XH89-F1
#
_entry.id   AF-A0A0S7XH89-F1
#
_cell.length_a   1.000
_cell.length_b   1.000
_cell.length_c   1.000
_cell.angle_alpha   90.00
_cell.angle_beta   90.00
_cell.angle_gamma   90.00
#
_symmetry.space_group_name_H-M   'P 1'
#
loop_
_entity.id
_entity.type
_entity.pdbx_description
1 polymer ?
#
loop_
_entity_poly.entity_id
_entity_poly.type
_entity_poly.pdbx_seq_one_letter_code
_entity_poly.pdbx_strand_id
1 'polypeptide(L)'
;MEASQSFRLHECIRAETKTQFLVVEAQGELYALRWSLVREAGVLCDDEIDTSVSPPIVHKEEMDFPLVYLRELVELPPLKENPTEIPAVFLEEGEKRSVLVPDRILWKQEACAKKLPEWVMKAPAVKGAIVLESGVVVVILDPFERRSASE
;
A
#
# COMPACT_ATOMS: atom_id res chain seq x y z
N MET A 1 16.58 21.29 -25.09
CA MET A 1 16.12 22.29 -24.10
C MET A 1 15.24 21.53 -23.12
N GLU A 2 15.86 20.75 -22.23
CA GLU A 2 15.14 19.93 -21.26
C GLU A 2 14.99 20.73 -19.97
N ALA A 3 13.73 20.99 -19.60
CA ALA A 3 13.39 21.64 -18.35
C ALA A 3 13.72 20.67 -17.21
N SER A 4 14.87 20.90 -16.58
CA SER A 4 15.20 20.32 -15.29
C SER A 4 14.20 20.82 -14.26
N GLN A 5 13.08 20.12 -14.08
CA GLN A 5 12.15 20.37 -12.99
C GLN A 5 12.84 20.01 -11.67
N SER A 6 13.51 21.01 -11.10
CA SER A 6 14.05 20.96 -9.76
C SER A 6 12.86 20.90 -8.78
N PHE A 7 12.61 19.72 -8.22
CA PHE A 7 11.65 19.54 -7.13
C PHE A 7 12.17 20.28 -5.90
N ARG A 8 11.68 21.50 -5.67
CA ARG A 8 11.96 22.26 -4.44
C ARG A 8 10.97 21.85 -3.36
N LEU A 9 11.42 21.04 -2.40
CA LEU A 9 10.67 20.60 -1.22
C LEU A 9 9.94 21.73 -0.47
N HIS A 10 10.47 22.96 -0.52
CA HIS A 10 9.93 24.12 0.20
C HIS A 10 8.65 24.72 -0.42
N GLU A 11 8.27 24.37 -1.66
CA GLU A 11 7.12 24.97 -2.36
C GLU A 11 5.83 24.12 -2.36
N CYS A 12 5.84 22.91 -1.78
CA CYS A 12 4.63 22.06 -1.72
C CYS A 12 3.51 22.60 -0.80
N ILE A 13 3.78 23.63 0.02
CA ILE A 13 2.92 23.96 1.17
C ILE A 13 1.81 24.98 0.86
N ARG A 14 1.84 25.70 -0.27
CA ARG A 14 0.90 26.84 -0.46
C ARG A 14 -0.48 26.52 -1.05
N ALA A 15 -0.69 25.37 -1.70
CA ALA A 15 -1.97 25.09 -2.37
C ALA A 15 -2.35 23.59 -2.47
N GLU A 16 -1.53 22.67 -1.99
CA GLU A 16 -1.85 21.23 -2.04
C GLU A 16 -2.46 20.77 -0.72
N THR A 17 -3.63 20.13 -0.81
CA THR A 17 -4.31 19.53 0.34
C THR A 17 -3.45 18.39 0.88
N LYS A 18 -2.99 18.54 2.12
CA LYS A 18 -2.37 17.45 2.86
C LYS A 18 -3.41 16.38 3.17
N THR A 19 -3.05 15.12 2.98
CA THR A 19 -3.87 13.98 3.36
C THR A 19 -3.03 12.98 4.14
N GLN A 20 -3.70 12.01 4.76
CA GLN A 20 -3.09 11.04 5.64
C GLN A 20 -2.86 9.72 4.92
N PHE A 21 -1.70 9.13 5.19
CA PHE A 21 -1.26 7.85 4.67
C PHE A 21 -0.82 6.93 5.81
N LEU A 22 -1.06 5.64 5.67
CA LEU A 22 -0.38 4.61 6.46
C LEU A 22 0.89 4.22 5.71
N VAL A 23 2.05 4.38 6.35
CA VAL A 23 3.33 3.92 5.80
C VAL A 23 3.55 2.48 6.21
N VAL A 24 3.88 1.64 5.23
CA VAL A 24 4.17 0.21 5.37
C VAL A 24 5.49 -0.13 4.69
N GLU A 25 6.07 -1.26 5.02
CA GLU A 25 7.35 -1.71 4.51
C GLU A 25 7.23 -3.07 3.82
N ALA A 26 7.97 -3.26 2.72
CA ALA A 26 8.31 -4.58 2.20
C ALA A 26 9.79 -4.59 1.80
N GLN A 27 10.54 -5.56 2.32
CA GLN A 27 11.95 -5.78 2.01
C GLN A 27 12.86 -4.53 2.23
N GLY A 28 12.53 -3.70 3.22
CA GLY A 28 13.25 -2.45 3.52
C GLY A 28 12.81 -1.24 2.69
N GLU A 29 11.91 -1.41 1.73
CA GLU A 29 11.34 -0.33 0.92
C GLU A 29 10.02 0.16 1.51
N LEU A 30 9.80 1.49 1.43
CA LEU A 30 8.63 2.15 2.01
C LEU A 30 7.52 2.34 0.98
N TYR A 31 6.29 2.08 1.41
CA TYR A 31 5.07 2.29 0.62
C TYR A 31 4.01 3.00 1.45
N ALA A 32 3.09 3.68 0.78
CA ALA A 32 2.02 4.45 1.41
C ALA A 32 0.64 3.95 0.96
N LEU A 33 -0.24 3.69 1.92
CA LEU A 33 -1.67 3.45 1.68
C LEU A 33 -2.44 4.69 2.08
N ARG A 34 -3.47 5.06 1.32
CA ARG A 34 -4.40 6.13 1.73
C ARG A 34 -5.05 5.72 3.06
N TRP A 35 -4.98 6.57 4.09
CA TRP A 35 -5.58 6.27 5.39
C TRP A 35 -7.10 6.06 5.29
N SER A 36 -7.75 6.72 4.33
CA SER A 36 -9.18 6.54 4.05
C SER A 36 -9.58 5.13 3.65
N LEU A 37 -8.64 4.29 3.22
CA LEU A 37 -8.87 2.88 2.90
C LEU A 37 -8.72 1.97 4.12
N VAL A 38 -8.02 2.44 5.17
CA VAL A 38 -7.68 1.61 6.33
C VAL A 38 -8.87 1.55 7.28
N ARG A 39 -9.49 0.37 7.39
CA ARG A 39 -10.49 0.07 8.42
C ARG A 39 -9.81 -0.12 9.77
N GLU A 40 -8.82 -1.01 9.81
CA GLU A 40 -8.00 -1.29 10.99
C GLU A 40 -6.66 -1.92 10.61
N ALA A 41 -5.73 -1.98 11.57
CA ALA A 41 -4.42 -2.60 11.43
C ALA A 41 -4.15 -3.47 12.66
N GLY A 42 -3.51 -4.60 12.47
CA GLY A 42 -3.24 -5.56 13.53
C GLY A 42 -2.27 -6.65 13.11
N VAL A 43 -2.36 -7.78 13.81
CA VAL A 43 -1.57 -8.98 13.57
C VAL A 43 -2.55 -10.14 13.42
N LEU A 44 -2.30 -10.99 12.43
CA LEU A 44 -2.99 -12.24 12.21
C LEU A 44 -2.11 -13.42 12.64
N CYS A 45 -2.76 -14.47 13.11
CA CYS A 45 -2.18 -15.79 13.23
C CYS A 45 -2.44 -16.59 11.95
N ASP A 46 -1.59 -17.58 11.67
CA ASP A 46 -1.70 -18.43 10.47
C ASP A 46 -3.04 -19.21 10.40
N ASP A 47 -3.63 -19.55 11.55
CA ASP A 47 -4.92 -20.22 11.66
C ASP A 47 -6.13 -19.32 11.37
N GLU A 48 -5.95 -18.01 11.29
CA GLU A 48 -6.98 -17.06 10.84
C GLU A 48 -7.07 -16.97 9.30
N ILE A 49 -6.16 -17.64 8.57
CA ILE A 49 -6.04 -17.56 7.11
C ILE A 49 -6.49 -18.89 6.48
N ASP A 50 -7.62 -18.87 5.75
CA ASP A 50 -8.03 -19.98 4.89
C ASP A 50 -7.23 -19.95 3.58
N THR A 51 -6.26 -20.87 3.48
CA THR A 51 -5.42 -21.08 2.30
C THR A 51 -5.93 -22.18 1.37
N SER A 52 -7.09 -22.78 1.66
CA SER A 52 -7.71 -23.80 0.78
C SER A 52 -8.29 -23.21 -0.51
N VAL A 53 -8.47 -21.89 -0.53
CA VAL A 53 -8.96 -21.08 -1.66
C VAL A 53 -7.87 -20.16 -2.20
N SER A 54 -8.05 -19.70 -3.45
CA SER A 54 -7.12 -18.78 -4.12
C SER A 54 -7.90 -17.58 -4.71
N PRO A 55 -7.67 -16.34 -4.24
CA PRO A 55 -6.70 -15.96 -3.21
C PRO A 55 -7.10 -16.47 -1.81
N PRO A 56 -6.16 -16.61 -0.86
CA PRO A 56 -6.47 -16.93 0.53
C PRO A 56 -7.44 -15.92 1.14
N ILE A 57 -8.22 -16.35 2.12
CA ILE A 57 -9.26 -15.53 2.76
C ILE A 57 -9.01 -15.45 4.26
N VAL A 58 -9.19 -14.26 4.84
CA VAL A 58 -9.23 -14.06 6.29
C VAL A 58 -10.68 -13.91 6.71
N HIS A 59 -11.12 -14.75 7.64
CA HIS A 59 -12.46 -14.66 8.22
C HIS A 59 -12.42 -13.75 9.45
N LYS A 60 -13.13 -12.61 9.40
CA LYS A 60 -13.21 -11.68 10.53
C LYS A 60 -14.67 -11.29 10.76
N GLU A 61 -15.18 -11.59 11.94
CA GLU A 61 -16.60 -11.41 12.27
C GLU A 61 -17.48 -12.20 11.27
N GLU A 62 -18.44 -11.55 10.62
CA GLU A 62 -19.31 -12.15 9.60
C GLU A 62 -18.86 -11.78 8.17
N MET A 63 -17.57 -11.46 7.99
CA MET A 63 -17.05 -10.89 6.75
C MET A 63 -15.79 -11.64 6.28
N ASP A 64 -15.74 -11.88 4.97
CA ASP A 64 -14.58 -12.49 4.30
C ASP A 64 -13.72 -11.42 3.66
N PHE A 65 -12.42 -11.45 3.95
CA PHE A 65 -11.44 -10.55 3.39
C PHE A 65 -10.44 -11.32 2.52
N PRO A 66 -10.45 -11.12 1.20
CA PRO A 66 -9.39 -11.63 0.34
C PRO A 66 -8.03 -11.09 0.78
N LEU A 67 -7.08 -11.99 1.01
CA LEU A 67 -5.72 -11.64 1.40
C LEU A 67 -4.91 -11.24 0.18
N VAL A 68 -4.13 -10.17 0.33
CA VAL A 68 -3.19 -9.67 -0.67
C VAL A 68 -1.86 -9.43 0.00
N TYR A 69 -0.79 -10.05 -0.48
CA TYR A 69 0.54 -9.75 0.03
C TYR A 69 1.08 -8.48 -0.64
N LEU A 70 1.65 -7.56 0.16
CA LEU A 70 2.27 -6.34 -0.38
C LEU A 70 3.36 -6.69 -1.41
N ARG A 71 4.15 -7.73 -1.12
CA ARG A 71 5.19 -8.24 -2.01
C ARG A 71 4.66 -8.63 -3.39
N GLU A 72 3.46 -9.21 -3.47
CA GLU A 72 2.82 -9.54 -4.74
C GLU A 72 2.41 -8.28 -5.51
N LEU A 73 1.86 -7.27 -4.82
CA LEU A 73 1.48 -5.99 -5.43
C LEU A 73 2.67 -5.23 -6.02
N VAL A 74 3.85 -5.39 -5.43
CA VAL A 74 5.08 -4.70 -5.85
C VAL A 74 6.10 -5.62 -6.54
N GLU A 75 5.66 -6.81 -6.96
CA GLU A 75 6.45 -7.79 -7.71
C GLU A 75 7.78 -8.21 -7.04
N LEU A 76 7.79 -8.28 -5.71
CA LEU A 76 8.91 -8.75 -4.89
C LEU A 76 8.85 -10.26 -4.65
N PRO A 77 10.01 -10.92 -4.45
CA PRO A 77 10.04 -12.34 -4.13
C PRO A 77 9.33 -12.63 -2.80
N PRO A 78 8.75 -13.84 -2.64
CA PRO A 78 8.08 -14.24 -1.42
C PRO A 78 9.05 -14.26 -0.23
N LEU A 79 8.49 -14.25 0.98
CA LEU A 79 9.26 -14.46 2.20
C LEU A 79 9.90 -15.85 2.18
N LYS A 80 11.10 -15.95 2.76
CA LYS A 80 11.79 -17.25 2.91
C LYS A 80 11.20 -18.09 4.03
N GLU A 81 10.53 -17.46 4.99
CA GLU A 81 9.96 -18.07 6.18
C GLU A 81 8.56 -17.50 6.40
N ASN A 82 7.63 -18.36 6.84
CA ASN A 82 6.29 -17.92 7.24
C ASN A 82 6.35 -17.42 8.68
N PRO A 83 6.14 -16.12 8.93
CA PRO A 83 6.14 -15.61 10.29
C PRO A 83 4.91 -16.11 11.04
N THR A 84 5.07 -16.40 12.33
CA THR A 84 3.94 -16.78 13.20
C THR A 84 3.01 -15.61 13.47
N GLU A 85 3.54 -14.39 13.44
CA GLU A 85 2.80 -13.14 13.58
C GLU A 85 2.83 -12.40 12.24
N ILE A 86 1.68 -12.28 11.60
CA ILE A 86 1.54 -11.71 10.26
C ILE A 86 0.94 -10.30 10.38
N PRO A 87 1.71 -9.22 10.13
CA PRO A 87 1.14 -7.87 10.11
C PRO A 87 0.04 -7.76 9.06
N ALA A 88 -1.09 -7.18 9.43
CA ALA A 88 -2.27 -7.13 8.58
C ALA A 88 -2.91 -5.73 8.63
N VAL A 89 -3.28 -5.22 7.46
CA VAL A 89 -4.05 -3.98 7.30
C VAL A 89 -5.37 -4.34 6.63
N PHE A 90 -6.47 -4.23 7.36
CA PHE A 90 -7.81 -4.42 6.83
C PHE A 90 -8.23 -3.17 6.06
N LEU A 91 -8.60 -3.36 4.80
CA LEU A 91 -8.92 -2.30 3.86
C LEU A 91 -10.38 -2.37 3.42
N GLU A 92 -11.01 -1.21 3.25
CA GLU A 92 -12.38 -1.07 2.77
C GLU A 92 -12.55 0.18 1.89
N GLU A 93 -13.19 0.03 0.72
CA GLU A 93 -13.60 1.13 -0.15
C GLU A 93 -14.97 0.79 -0.78
N GLY A 94 -16.05 1.33 -0.19
CA GLY A 94 -17.41 0.98 -0.58
C GLY A 94 -17.71 -0.49 -0.29
N GLU A 95 -18.01 -1.28 -1.33
CA GLU A 95 -18.26 -2.72 -1.21
C GLU A 95 -16.97 -3.57 -1.33
N LYS A 96 -15.84 -2.95 -1.70
CA LYS A 96 -14.56 -3.65 -1.83
C LYS A 96 -13.88 -3.81 -0.48
N ARG A 97 -13.37 -5.01 -0.23
CA ARG A 97 -12.65 -5.36 1.00
C ARG A 97 -11.45 -6.24 0.69
N SER A 98 -10.38 -6.08 1.47
CA SER A 98 -9.20 -6.94 1.41
C SER A 98 -8.39 -6.82 2.68
N VAL A 99 -7.51 -7.78 2.94
CA VAL A 99 -6.45 -7.65 3.94
C VAL A 99 -5.13 -7.53 3.19
N LEU A 100 -4.40 -6.44 3.41
CA LEU A 100 -3.04 -6.29 2.92
C LEU A 100 -2.05 -6.78 3.98
N VAL A 101 -1.13 -7.67 3.58
CA VAL A 101 -0.05 -8.17 4.42
C VAL A 101 1.28 -7.51 4.01
N PRO A 102 1.74 -6.47 4.72
CA PRO A 102 3.11 -5.95 4.58
C PRO A 102 4.11 -6.74 5.42
N ASP A 103 5.41 -6.48 5.23
CA ASP A 103 6.42 -7.00 6.16
C ASP A 103 6.34 -6.28 7.50
N ARG A 104 6.08 -4.96 7.47
CA ARG A 104 5.94 -4.12 8.67
C ARG A 104 4.91 -3.03 8.45
N ILE A 105 4.12 -2.76 9.47
CA ILE A 105 3.29 -1.56 9.57
C ILE A 105 4.09 -0.54 10.36
N LEU A 106 4.26 0.66 9.80
CA LEU A 106 5.10 1.68 10.41
C LEU A 106 4.23 2.72 11.12
N TRP A 107 4.05 3.90 10.55
CA TRP A 107 3.31 5.00 11.17
C TRP A 107 2.36 5.66 10.19
N LYS A 108 1.49 6.51 10.74
CA LYS A 108 0.60 7.39 9.99
C LYS A 108 1.32 8.69 9.65
N GLN A 109 1.34 9.06 8.38
CA GLN A 109 2.01 10.26 7.87
C GLN A 109 1.01 11.22 7.23
N GLU A 110 1.09 12.51 7.58
CA GLU A 110 0.43 13.57 6.82
C GLU A 110 1.40 14.10 5.75
N ALA A 111 1.00 14.07 4.48
CA ALA A 111 1.85 14.49 3.37
C ALA A 111 1.05 15.02 2.18
N CYS A 112 1.70 15.78 1.31
CA CYS A 112 1.17 16.15 0.00
C CYS A 112 1.48 15.02 -1.00
N ALA A 113 0.46 14.52 -1.67
CA ALA A 113 0.63 13.56 -2.76
C ALA A 113 0.99 14.28 -4.06
N LYS A 114 1.97 13.73 -4.78
CA LYS A 114 2.34 14.12 -6.12
C LYS A 114 1.91 13.02 -7.09
N LYS A 115 1.27 13.43 -8.19
CA LYS A 115 1.03 12.52 -9.31
C LYS A 115 2.36 12.18 -9.95
N LEU A 116 2.61 10.88 -10.12
CA LEU A 116 3.73 10.43 -10.92
C LEU A 116 3.33 10.43 -12.40
N PRO A 117 4.26 10.74 -13.33
CA PRO A 117 4.00 10.55 -14.75
C PRO A 117 3.71 9.08 -15.05
N GLU A 118 2.81 8.80 -15.99
CA GLU A 118 2.39 7.43 -16.34
C GLU A 118 3.56 6.52 -16.74
N TRP A 119 4.59 7.06 -17.39
CA TRP A 119 5.79 6.31 -17.79
C TRP A 119 6.67 5.87 -16.61
N VAL A 120 6.48 6.45 -15.42
CA VAL A 120 7.15 6.06 -14.16
C VAL A 120 6.33 4.98 -13.44
N MET A 121 5.02 4.93 -13.64
CA MET A 121 4.10 3.99 -12.99
C MET A 121 4.18 2.62 -13.68
N LYS A 122 5.25 1.87 -13.38
CA LYS A 122 5.47 0.53 -13.94
C LYS A 122 4.63 -0.57 -13.30
N ALA A 123 4.20 -0.38 -12.05
CA ALA A 123 3.36 -1.32 -11.32
C ALA A 123 1.90 -0.82 -11.27
N PRO A 124 0.90 -1.69 -11.56
CA PRO A 124 -0.50 -1.30 -11.73
C PRO A 124 -1.16 -0.73 -10.47
N ALA A 125 -0.62 -1.04 -9.28
CA ALA A 125 -1.15 -0.52 -8.02
C ALA A 125 -0.64 0.89 -7.67
N VAL A 126 0.26 1.49 -8.48
CA VAL A 126 0.88 2.79 -8.15
C VAL A 126 -0.02 3.95 -8.55
N LYS A 127 -0.41 4.79 -7.59
CA LYS A 127 -1.27 5.98 -7.81
C LYS A 127 -0.53 7.32 -7.79
N GLY A 128 0.72 7.31 -7.34
CA GLY A 128 1.52 8.52 -7.15
C GLY A 128 2.62 8.30 -6.13
N ALA A 129 3.14 9.39 -5.58
CA ALA A 129 4.12 9.35 -4.50
C ALA A 129 3.87 10.47 -3.48
N ILE A 130 4.30 10.24 -2.25
CA ILE A 130 4.50 11.29 -1.25
C ILE A 130 5.99 11.54 -1.07
N VAL A 131 6.34 12.77 -0.73
CA VAL A 131 7.69 13.11 -0.30
C VAL A 131 7.66 13.36 1.20
N LEU A 132 8.42 12.57 1.95
CA LEU A 132 8.55 12.73 3.39
C LEU A 132 9.39 13.97 3.73
N GLU A 133 9.31 14.44 4.97
CA GLU A 133 10.14 15.56 5.45
C GLU A 133 11.64 15.26 5.38
N SER A 134 12.02 13.99 5.44
CA SER A 134 13.39 13.50 5.22
C SER A 134 13.88 13.64 3.78
N GLY A 135 12.98 13.96 2.83
CA GLY A 135 13.25 13.96 1.40
C GLY A 135 13.10 12.59 0.73
N VAL A 136 12.80 11.53 1.49
CA VAL A 136 12.53 10.20 0.95
C VAL A 136 11.22 10.21 0.16
N VAL A 137 11.25 9.64 -1.04
CA VAL A 137 10.07 9.47 -1.90
C VAL A 137 9.45 8.11 -1.59
N VAL A 138 8.16 8.10 -1.27
CA VAL A 138 7.39 6.90 -0.91
C VAL A 138 6.25 6.74 -1.91
N VAL A 139 6.14 5.57 -2.52
CA VAL A 139 5.13 5.30 -3.55
C VAL A 139 3.77 5.03 -2.90
N ILE A 140 2.72 5.66 -3.42
CA ILE A 140 1.34 5.44 -2.98
C ILE A 140 0.77 4.25 -3.73
N LEU A 141 0.28 3.26 -2.99
CA LEU A 141 -0.36 2.05 -3.52
C LEU A 141 -1.87 2.09 -3.35
N ASP A 142 -2.57 1.48 -4.31
CA ASP A 142 -3.99 1.16 -4.27
C ASP A 142 -4.20 -0.35 -4.41
N PRO A 143 -4.41 -1.07 -3.30
CA PRO A 143 -4.59 -2.53 -3.30
C PRO A 143 -5.87 -3.01 -4.00
N PHE A 144 -6.83 -2.12 -4.27
CA PHE A 144 -8.06 -2.44 -4.99
C PHE A 144 -7.95 -2.26 -6.49
N GLU A 145 -6.85 -1.67 -6.98
CA GLU A 145 -6.55 -1.59 -8.39
C GLU A 145 -5.89 -2.88 -8.85
N ARG A 146 -6.69 -3.75 -9.48
CA ARG A 146 -6.18 -4.93 -10.19
C ARG A 146 -6.23 -4.66 -11.69
N ARG A 147 -5.20 -5.11 -12.40
CA ARG A 147 -5.26 -5.21 -13.87
C ARG A 147 -6.42 -6.17 -14.20
N SER A 148 -7.40 -5.73 -14.97
CA SER A 148 -8.22 -6.66 -15.73
C SER A 148 -7.24 -7.47 -16.56
N ALA A 149 -7.06 -8.75 -16.27
CA ALA A 149 -6.48 -9.66 -17.23
C ALA A 149 -7.48 -9.76 -18.40
N SER A 150 -7.42 -8.78 -19.29
CA SER A 150 -7.94 -8.92 -20.65
C SER A 150 -6.79 -9.46 -21.47
N GLU A 151 -6.71 -10.78 -21.53
CA GLU A 151 -6.69 -11.62 -22.75
C GLU A 151 -6.88 -13.09 -22.38
#